data_AF-A0A2S9FMG4-F1
#
_entry.id   AF-A0A2S9FMG4-F1
#
_cell.length_a   1.000
_cell.length_b   1.000
_cell.length_c   1.000
_cell.angle_alpha   90.00
_cell.angle_beta   90.00
_cell.angle_gamma   90.00
#
_symmetry.space_group_name_H-M   'P 1'
#
loop_
_entity.id
_entity.type
_entity.pdbx_description
1 polymer ?
#
loop_
_entity_poly.entity_id
_entity_poly.type
_entity_poly.pdbx_seq_one_letter_code
_entity_poly.pdbx_strand_id
1 'polypeptide(L)' 'VTGDEPMTGPQRSYLNTLAQEAGAEIPDEATKAQASELIDTLQQQTGRGN' A
#
# COMPACT_ATOMS: atom_id res chain seq x y z
N VAL A 1 -13.78 11.69 5.45
CA VAL A 1 -14.38 11.56 4.09
C VAL A 1 -13.33 11.36 3.00
N THR A 2 -12.06 11.75 3.17
CA THR A 2 -11.00 11.55 2.16
C THR A 2 -10.51 10.10 2.00
N GLY A 3 -10.91 9.19 2.88
CA GLY A 3 -10.47 7.80 2.86
C GLY A 3 -10.97 7.00 1.65
N ASP A 4 -12.15 7.35 1.13
CA ASP A 4 -12.79 6.66 -0.01
C ASP A 4 -12.31 7.18 -1.38
N GLU A 5 -11.51 8.25 -1.38
CA GLU A 5 -10.89 8.73 -2.62
C GLU A 5 -9.91 7.68 -3.17
N PRO A 6 -9.66 7.64 -4.49
CA PRO A 6 -8.63 6.78 -5.05
C PRO A 6 -7.27 7.02 -4.40
N MET A 7 -6.48 5.95 -4.25
CA MET A 7 -5.12 6.05 -3.72
C MET A 7 -4.32 7.11 -4.49
N THR A 8 -3.50 7.85 -3.76
CA THR A 8 -2.62 8.84 -4.37
C THR A 8 -1.51 8.17 -5.19
N GLY A 9 -0.92 8.89 -6.14
CA GLY A 9 0.26 8.43 -6.87
C GLY A 9 1.39 7.94 -5.96
N PRO A 10 1.78 8.69 -4.90
CA PRO A 10 2.75 8.22 -3.92
C PRO A 10 2.38 6.91 -3.21
N GLN A 11 1.12 6.75 -2.79
CA GLN A 11 0.65 5.50 -2.18
C GLN A 11 0.82 4.32 -3.16
N ARG A 12 0.43 4.49 -4.43
CA ARG A 12 0.59 3.45 -5.47
C ARG A 12 2.06 3.09 -5.69
N SER A 13 2.93 4.08 -5.84
CA SER A 13 4.37 3.83 -6.06
C SER A 13 4.98 3.08 -4.88
N TYR A 14 4.62 3.44 -3.65
CA TYR A 14 5.17 2.80 -2.48
C TYR A 14 4.63 1.38 -2.26
N LEU A 15 3.34 1.16 -2.50
CA LEU A 15 2.75 -0.19 -2.51
C LEU A 15 3.47 -1.11 -3.49
N ASN A 16 3.75 -0.66 -4.71
CA ASN A 16 4.48 -1.47 -5.69
C ASN A 16 5.86 -1.90 -5.19
N THR A 17 6.61 -0.99 -4.55
CA THR A 17 7.91 -1.33 -3.95
C THR A 17 7.76 -2.38 -2.86
N LEU A 18 6.83 -2.20 -1.93
CA LEU A 18 6.62 -3.14 -0.83
C LEU A 18 6.11 -4.51 -1.33
N ALA A 19 5.20 -4.51 -2.31
CA ALA A 19 4.66 -5.70 -2.93
C ALA A 19 5.75 -6.52 -3.63
N GLN A 20 6.64 -5.85 -4.38
CA GLN A 20 7.78 -6.50 -5.03
C GLN A 20 8.72 -7.16 -4.01
N GLU A 21 8.99 -6.50 -2.88
CA GLU A 21 9.86 -7.03 -1.83
C GLU A 21 9.21 -8.18 -1.05
N ALA A 22 7.90 -8.09 -0.81
CA ALA A 22 7.12 -9.13 -0.16
C ALA A 22 6.80 -10.31 -1.08
N GLY A 23 7.02 -10.19 -2.40
CA GLY A 23 6.53 -11.15 -3.39
C GLY A 23 5.00 -11.24 -3.43
N ALA A 24 4.32 -10.12 -3.14
CA ALA A 24 2.87 -10.02 -3.06
C ALA A 24 2.30 -9.30 -4.28
N GLU A 25 1.03 -9.57 -4.59
CA GLU A 25 0.25 -8.78 -5.53
C GLU A 25 -0.57 -7.73 -4.78
N ILE A 26 -0.78 -6.58 -5.41
CA ILE A 26 -1.63 -5.50 -4.88
C ILE A 26 -2.76 -5.23 -5.87
N PRO A 27 -3.92 -4.75 -5.39
CA PRO A 27 -5.01 -4.40 -6.29
C PRO A 27 -4.65 -3.20 -7.18
N ASP A 28 -5.08 -3.24 -8.43
CA ASP A 28 -4.91 -2.15 -9.40
C ASP A 28 -5.64 -0.86 -8.95
N GLU A 29 -6.76 -1.03 -8.25
CA GLU A 29 -7.56 0.04 -7.68
C GLU A 29 -7.73 -0.17 -6.17
N ALA A 30 -7.43 0.87 -5.40
CA ALA A 30 -7.70 0.92 -3.98
C ALA A 30 -7.99 2.36 -3.60
N THR A 31 -8.76 2.54 -2.54
CA THR A 31 -8.96 3.85 -1.93
C THR A 31 -7.72 4.26 -1.14
N LYS A 32 -7.62 5.54 -0.76
CA LYS A 32 -6.53 6.03 0.10
C LYS A 32 -6.49 5.30 1.42
N ALA A 33 -7.64 4.99 2.01
CA ALA A 33 -7.73 4.25 3.26
C ALA A 33 -7.19 2.82 3.09
N GLN A 34 -7.67 2.10 2.07
CA GLN A 34 -7.19 0.75 1.75
C GLN A 34 -5.69 0.73 1.45
N ALA A 35 -5.19 1.72 0.72
CA ALA A 35 -3.77 1.83 0.42
C ALA A 35 -2.92 2.03 1.67
N SER A 36 -3.39 2.83 2.65
CA SER A 36 -2.70 2.97 3.94
C SER A 36 -2.68 1.65 4.72
N GLU A 37 -3.79 0.92 4.79
CA GLU A 37 -3.85 -0.38 5.47
C GLU A 37 -2.93 -1.44 4.83
N LEU A 38 -2.88 -1.46 3.50
CA LEU A 38 -1.97 -2.32 2.74
C LEU A 38 -0.49 -1.95 2.97
N ILE A 39 -0.18 -0.64 3.01
CA ILE A 39 1.18 -0.16 3.32
C ILE A 39 1.61 -0.67 4.69
N ASP A 40 0.77 -0.50 5.73
CA ASP A 40 1.09 -0.93 7.09
C ASP A 40 1.32 -2.44 7.15
N THR A 41 0.47 -3.21 6.45
CA THR A 41 0.59 -4.67 6.37
C THR A 41 1.90 -5.10 5.70
N LEU A 42 2.21 -4.53 4.52
CA LEU A 42 3.39 -4.92 3.77
C LEU A 42 4.69 -4.38 4.40
N GLN A 43 4.67 -3.23 5.07
CA GLN A 43 5.80 -2.74 5.85
C GLN A 43 6.18 -3.71 6.98
N GLN A 44 5.20 -4.27 7.69
CA GLN A 44 5.45 -5.27 8.72
C GLN A 44 6.04 -6.55 8.12
N GLN A 45 5.51 -7.02 7.00
CA GLN A 45 6.00 -8.23 6.31
C GLN A 45 7.43 -8.06 5.78
N THR A 46 7.77 -6.88 5.28
CA THR A 46 9.10 -6.55 4.73
C THR A 46 10.12 -6.11 5.79
N GLY A 47 9.73 -6.04 7.08
CA GLY A 47 10.61 -5.60 8.16
C GLY A 47 10.95 -4.11 8.11
N ARG A 48 10.08 -3.29 7.52
CA ARG A 48 10.20 -1.83 7.39
C ARG A 48 9.35 -1.04 8.38
N GLY A 49 8.42 -1.70 9.06
CA GLY A 49 7.71 -1.13 10.19
C GLY A 49 8.63 -1.06 11.40
N ASN A 50 8.96 0.15 11.85
CA ASN A 50 9.67 0.38 13.11
C ASN A 50 8.71 0.29 14.30
#